data_AF-A0A8C5ZQQ1-F1
#
_entry.id   AF-A0A8C5ZQQ1-F1
#
_cell.length_a   1.000
_cell.length_b   1.000
_cell.length_c   1.000
_cell.angle_alpha   90.00
_cell.angle_beta   90.00
_cell.angle_gamma   90.00
#
_symmetry.space_group_name_H-M   'P 1'
#
loop_
_entity.id
_entity.type
_entity.pdbx_description
1 polymer ?
#
loop_
_entity_poly.entity_id
_entity_poly.type
_entity_poly.pdbx_seq_one_letter_code
_entity_poly.pdbx_strand_id
1 'polypeptide(L)'
;LSEPPCVAGTQIPEEMFHEVQYYTVGHMDSLSIQLLRAGKAKAVSHSAPASHMISEDGDDPEVGEALRVFDVLVLRPLWVILSTWCELFCQ
;
A
#
# COMPACT_ATOMS: atom_id res chain seq x y z
N LEU A 1 22.30 8.39 22.85
CA LEU A 1 21.56 8.38 21.58
C LEU A 1 20.19 8.93 21.90
N SER A 2 19.94 10.20 21.63
CA SER A 2 18.62 10.80 21.84
C SER A 2 17.73 10.22 20.76
N GLU A 3 16.72 9.45 21.15
CA GLU A 3 15.62 9.11 20.24
C GLU A 3 15.02 10.42 19.73
N PRO A 4 14.74 10.56 18.42
CA PRO A 4 13.99 11.71 17.94
C PRO A 4 12.60 11.70 18.59
N PRO A 5 12.03 12.86 18.93
CA PRO A 5 10.70 12.91 19.53
C PRO A 5 9.67 12.56 18.45
N CYS A 6 9.27 11.29 18.41
CA CYS A 6 8.15 10.80 17.62
C CYS A 6 6.88 11.61 17.97
N VAL A 7 6.53 12.60 17.16
CA VAL A 7 5.28 13.37 17.33
C VAL A 7 4.14 12.49 16.83
N ALA A 8 3.22 12.13 17.74
CA ALA A 8 2.04 11.34 17.39
C ALA A 8 1.10 12.17 16.49
N GLY A 9 1.17 11.94 15.18
CA GLY A 9 0.15 12.40 14.25
C GLY A 9 -1.18 11.67 14.52
N THR A 10 -2.30 12.40 14.47
CA THR A 10 -3.65 11.81 14.65
C THR A 10 -4.35 11.54 13.32
N GLN A 11 -3.75 11.93 12.19
CA GLN A 11 -4.35 11.86 10.87
C GLN A 11 -3.32 11.44 9.83
N ILE A 12 -3.72 10.53 8.94
CA ILE A 12 -2.89 10.11 7.81
C ILE A 12 -2.71 11.32 6.89
N PRO A 13 -1.48 11.67 6.50
CA PRO A 13 -1.26 12.73 5.53
C PRO A 13 -2.01 12.42 4.23
N GLU A 14 -2.79 13.38 3.75
CA GLU A 14 -3.66 13.20 2.57
C GLU A 14 -2.88 12.79 1.32
N GLU A 15 -1.60 13.16 1.23
CA GLU A 15 -0.72 12.86 0.08
C GLU A 15 0.20 11.66 0.32
N MET A 16 0.07 10.91 1.44
CA MET A 16 1.02 9.85 1.78
C MET A 16 1.18 8.78 0.67
N PHE A 17 0.10 8.45 -0.01
CA PHE A 17 0.06 7.44 -1.07
C PHE A 17 -0.31 8.02 -2.45
N HIS A 18 -0.16 9.33 -2.68
CA HIS A 18 -0.59 9.99 -3.92
C HIS A 18 0.08 9.45 -5.20
N GLU A 19 1.31 8.95 -5.09
CA GLU A 19 2.04 8.31 -6.20
C GLU A 19 1.72 6.81 -6.36
N VAL A 20 1.00 6.22 -5.40
CA VAL A 20 0.68 4.79 -5.38
C VAL A 20 -0.51 4.53 -6.29
N GLN A 21 -0.24 3.88 -7.42
CA GLN A 21 -1.25 3.25 -8.26
C GLN A 21 -1.29 1.76 -7.95
N TYR A 22 -2.41 1.28 -7.39
CA TYR A 22 -2.50 -0.08 -6.86
C TYR A 22 -3.69 -0.87 -7.41
N TYR A 23 -3.53 -2.19 -7.43
CA TYR A 23 -4.64 -3.13 -7.53
C TYR A 23 -4.42 -4.26 -6.53
N THR A 24 -5.48 -5.01 -6.28
CA THR A 24 -5.50 -6.04 -5.24
C THR A 24 -5.80 -7.38 -5.87
N VAL A 25 -5.08 -8.41 -5.44
CA VAL A 25 -5.34 -9.81 -5.77
C VAL A 25 -5.72 -10.53 -4.49
N GLY A 26 -6.77 -11.34 -4.54
CA GLY A 26 -7.27 -12.04 -3.35
C GLY A 26 -7.96 -11.14 -2.33
N HIS A 27 -7.91 -11.55 -1.06
CA HIS A 27 -8.59 -10.87 0.04
C HIS A 27 -7.75 -9.68 0.56
N MET A 28 -8.40 -8.54 0.75
CA MET A 28 -7.80 -7.37 1.39
C MET A 28 -8.73 -6.81 2.45
N ASP A 29 -8.18 -6.57 3.65
CA ASP A 29 -8.95 -6.03 4.75
C ASP A 29 -9.45 -4.61 4.48
N SER A 30 -10.65 -4.33 4.97
CA SER A 30 -11.34 -3.05 4.78
C SER A 30 -10.57 -1.85 5.35
N LEU A 31 -9.78 -2.05 6.41
CA LEU A 31 -8.92 -1.02 6.99
C LEU A 31 -7.86 -0.61 5.97
N SER A 32 -7.14 -1.57 5.38
CA SER A 32 -6.09 -1.28 4.39
C SER A 32 -6.61 -0.50 3.19
N ILE A 33 -7.82 -0.83 2.72
CA ILE A 33 -8.51 -0.06 1.65
C ILE A 33 -8.76 1.38 2.10
N GLN A 34 -9.25 1.58 3.32
CA GLN A 34 -9.54 2.91 3.85
C GLN A 34 -8.27 3.75 4.01
N LEU A 35 -7.18 3.16 4.51
CA LEU A 35 -5.89 3.85 4.66
C LEU A 35 -5.33 4.30 3.31
N LEU A 36 -5.35 3.42 2.30
CA LEU A 36 -4.92 3.76 0.94
C LEU A 36 -5.73 4.91 0.35
N ARG A 37 -7.07 4.85 0.47
CA ARG A 37 -7.95 5.93 0.00
C ARG A 37 -7.71 7.24 0.76
N ALA A 38 -7.50 7.18 2.08
CA ALA A 38 -7.22 8.35 2.90
C ALA A 38 -5.91 9.04 2.51
N GLY A 39 -4.89 8.27 2.10
CA GLY A 39 -3.64 8.81 1.56
C GLY A 39 -3.64 9.05 0.04
N LYS A 40 -4.81 9.13 -0.62
CA LYS A 40 -4.96 9.36 -2.08
C LYS A 40 -4.32 8.33 -3.02
N ALA A 41 -4.15 7.09 -2.57
CA ALA A 41 -3.77 6.01 -3.47
C ALA A 41 -4.81 5.83 -4.58
N LYS A 42 -4.35 5.61 -5.81
CA LYS A 42 -5.21 5.39 -6.97
C LYS A 42 -5.42 3.90 -7.20
N ALA A 43 -6.66 3.44 -7.02
CA ALA A 43 -7.05 2.09 -7.43
C ALA A 43 -7.13 2.00 -8.97
N VAL A 44 -6.47 1.01 -9.55
CA VAL A 44 -6.48 0.74 -10.99
C VAL A 44 -7.00 -0.68 -11.28
N SER A 45 -7.42 -0.96 -12.51
CA SER A 45 -7.80 -2.31 -12.93
C SER A 45 -6.57 -3.18 -13.15
N HIS A 46 -6.72 -4.51 -13.07
CA HIS A 46 -5.64 -5.48 -13.36
C HIS A 46 -5.01 -5.31 -14.76
N SER A 47 -5.72 -4.67 -15.67
CA SER A 47 -5.33 -4.45 -17.07
C SER A 47 -4.61 -3.13 -17.30
N ALA A 48 -4.48 -2.31 -16.27
CA ALA A 48 -3.84 -1.00 -16.32
C ALA A 48 -2.46 -1.07 -15.64
N PRO A 49 -1.50 -0.23 -16.06
CA PRO A 49 -0.20 -0.16 -15.40
C PRO A 49 -0.39 0.27 -13.94
N ALA A 50 0.04 -0.59 -13.02
CA ALA A 50 0.10 -0.30 -11.61
C ALA A 50 1.56 -0.22 -11.17
N SER A 51 1.78 0.51 -10.09
CA SER A 51 3.07 0.55 -9.40
C SER A 51 3.16 -0.53 -8.32
N HIS A 52 2.03 -0.83 -7.69
CA HIS A 52 1.96 -1.72 -6.54
C HIS A 52 0.84 -2.73 -6.72
N MET A 53 1.11 -3.97 -6.41
CA MET A 53 0.10 -5.01 -6.24
C MET A 53 0.06 -5.39 -4.77
N ILE A 54 -1.15 -5.46 -4.21
CA ILE A 54 -1.35 -5.90 -2.83
C ILE A 54 -2.03 -7.27 -2.85
N SER A 55 -1.33 -8.28 -2.33
CA SER A 55 -1.84 -9.65 -2.20
C SER A 55 -1.39 -10.27 -0.88
N GLU A 56 -2.27 -11.00 -0.20
CA GLU A 56 -1.89 -11.85 0.93
C GLU A 56 -1.17 -13.12 0.45
N ASP A 57 -1.61 -13.66 -0.68
CA ASP A 57 -1.06 -14.88 -1.28
C ASP A 57 -0.13 -14.50 -2.44
N GLY A 58 1.17 -14.74 -2.25
CA GLY A 58 2.18 -14.48 -3.28
C GLY A 58 2.24 -15.56 -4.36
N ASP A 59 1.61 -16.71 -4.15
CA ASP A 59 1.58 -17.84 -5.08
C ASP A 59 0.33 -17.80 -5.99
N ASP A 60 -0.53 -16.79 -5.83
CA ASP A 60 -1.69 -16.60 -6.70
C ASP A 60 -1.23 -16.47 -8.17
N PRO A 61 -1.82 -17.22 -9.11
CA PRO A 61 -1.41 -17.17 -10.51
C PRO A 61 -1.49 -15.78 -11.13
N GLU A 62 -2.39 -14.91 -10.67
CA GLU A 62 -2.48 -13.51 -11.11
C GLU A 62 -1.26 -12.70 -10.66
N VAL A 63 -0.70 -12.99 -9.48
CA VAL A 63 0.55 -12.37 -9.00
C VAL A 63 1.69 -12.71 -9.95
N GLY A 64 1.80 -14.00 -10.31
CA GLY A 64 2.82 -14.49 -11.23
C GLY A 64 2.70 -13.91 -12.65
N GLU A 65 1.48 -13.70 -13.14
CA GLU A 65 1.25 -13.09 -14.45
C GLU A 65 1.63 -11.61 -14.46
N ALA A 66 1.18 -10.87 -13.47
CA ALA A 66 1.47 -9.46 -13.34
C ALA A 66 2.96 -9.15 -13.19
N LEU A 67 3.71 -9.95 -12.43
CA LEU A 67 5.17 -9.84 -12.31
C LEU A 67 5.89 -10.05 -13.65
N ARG A 68 5.29 -10.80 -14.58
CA ARG A 68 5.86 -11.04 -15.92
C ARG A 68 5.52 -9.94 -16.91
N VAL A 69 4.37 -9.29 -16.74
CA VAL A 69 3.83 -8.30 -17.69
C VAL A 69 4.15 -6.87 -17.28
N PHE A 70 4.27 -6.59 -15.97
CA PHE A 70 4.48 -5.27 -15.41
C PHE A 70 5.61 -5.27 -14.37
N ASP A 71 6.34 -4.16 -14.27
CA ASP A 71 7.29 -3.90 -13.17
C ASP A 71 6.54 -3.48 -11.88
N VAL A 72 5.71 -4.37 -11.35
CA VAL A 72 4.91 -4.14 -10.14
C VAL A 72 5.61 -4.63 -8.88
N LEU A 73 5.53 -3.84 -7.80
CA LEU A 73 5.94 -4.27 -6.48
C LEU A 73 4.82 -5.08 -5.82
N VAL A 74 5.06 -6.35 -5.54
CA VAL A 74 4.12 -7.21 -4.81
C VAL A 74 4.33 -7.05 -3.32
N LEU A 75 3.30 -6.58 -2.63
CA LEU A 75 3.32 -6.28 -1.19
C LEU A 75 2.17 -6.97 -0.47
N ARG A 76 2.37 -7.28 0.81
CA ARG A 76 1.29 -7.78 1.67
C ARG A 76 0.46 -6.62 2.20
N PRO A 77 -0.84 -6.80 2.51
CA PRO A 77 -1.67 -5.74 3.10
C PRO A 77 -1.07 -5.09 4.34
N LEU A 78 -0.30 -5.86 5.13
CA LEU A 78 0.43 -5.37 6.29
C LEU A 78 1.36 -4.19 5.98
N TRP A 79 1.89 -4.08 4.76
CA TRP A 79 2.69 -2.93 4.33
C TRP A 79 1.92 -1.62 4.46
N VAL A 80 0.64 -1.58 4.06
CA VAL A 80 -0.19 -0.37 4.15
C VAL A 80 -0.29 0.10 5.60
N ILE A 81 -0.54 -0.84 6.51
CA ILE A 81 -0.67 -0.57 7.94
C ILE A 81 0.67 -0.07 8.49
N LEU A 82 1.78 -0.77 8.20
CA LEU A 82 3.09 -0.40 8.72
C LEU A 82 3.59 0.93 8.17
N SER A 83 3.41 1.19 6.87
CA SER A 83 3.73 2.49 6.27
C SER A 83 2.96 3.61 6.95
N THR A 84 1.65 3.41 7.17
CA THR A 84 0.81 4.41 7.83
C THR A 84 1.28 4.67 9.25
N TRP A 85 1.63 3.62 9.99
CA TRP A 85 2.14 3.75 11.35
C TRP A 85 3.50 4.45 11.38
N CYS A 86 4.42 4.10 10.48
CA CYS A 86 5.69 4.82 10.37
C CYS A 86 5.47 6.30 10.09
N GLU A 87 4.55 6.67 9.20
CA GLU A 87 4.27 8.07 8.89
C GLU A 87 3.66 8.82 10.09
N LEU A 88 2.79 8.17 10.87
CA LEU A 88 2.14 8.78 12.03
C LEU A 88 3.04 8.88 13.27
N PHE A 89 4.05 8.01 13.38
CA PHE A 89 4.88 7.90 14.57
C PHE A 89 6.37 8.22 14.34
N CYS A 90 6.83 8.41 13.10
CA CYS A 90 8.25 8.66 12.78
C CYS A 90 8.46 9.85 11.81
N GLN A 91 7.85 11.01 12.07
CA GLN A 91 8.20 12.29 11.41
C GLN A 91 9.26 13.08 12.20
#